data_AF-A0A7W1DIT3-F1
#
_entry.id   AF-A0A7W1DIT3-F1
#
_cell.length_a   1.000
_cell.length_b   1.000
_cell.length_c   1.000
_cell.angle_alpha   90.00
_cell.angle_beta   90.00
_cell.angle_gamma   90.00
#
_symmetry.space_group_name_H-M   'P 1'
#
loop_
_entity.id
_entity.type
_entity.pdbx_description
1 polymer ?
#
loop_
_entity_poly.entity_id
_entity_poly.type
_entity_poly.pdbx_seq_one_letter_code
_entity_poly.pdbx_strand_id
1 'polypeptide(L)'
;MPDGPFDLIVASEVLYYFTREEMLVALGAFECELAQGGALLAVHWRRETRTYPLQGDEVHELLMRNTRLQINKTIVEPDYRLDLLEDPS
;
A
#
# COMPACT_ATOMS: atom_id res chain seq x y z
N MET A 1 -9.19 0.87 14.03
CA MET A 1 -9.97 0.21 12.96
C MET A 1 -11.07 -0.60 13.63
N PRO A 2 -12.13 -1.02 12.91
CA PRO A 2 -12.99 -2.09 13.42
C PRO A 2 -12.15 -3.34 13.72
N ASP A 3 -12.69 -4.24 14.54
CA ASP A 3 -11.99 -5.48 14.89
C ASP A 3 -11.79 -6.34 13.63
N GLY A 4 -10.53 -6.73 13.37
CA GLY A 4 -10.14 -7.59 12.25
C GLY A 4 -10.31 -9.09 12.54
N PRO A 5 -9.79 -9.99 11.69
CA PRO A 5 -8.94 -9.68 10.52
C PRO A 5 -9.74 -9.34 9.26
N PHE A 6 -9.10 -8.65 8.30
CA PHE A 6 -9.70 -8.22 7.04
C PHE A 6 -9.28 -9.13 5.88
N ASP A 7 -10.22 -9.52 5.03
CA ASP A 7 -9.92 -10.18 3.75
C ASP A 7 -9.35 -9.20 2.71
N LEU A 8 -9.68 -7.92 2.81
CA LEU A 8 -9.17 -6.87 1.94
C LEU A 8 -8.95 -5.56 2.71
N ILE A 9 -7.75 -5.00 2.59
CA ILE A 9 -7.43 -3.62 2.98
C ILE A 9 -7.21 -2.78 1.72
N VAL A 10 -7.85 -1.63 1.65
CA VAL A 10 -7.72 -0.69 0.53
C VAL A 10 -7.06 0.61 1.00
N ALA A 11 -5.90 0.91 0.45
CA ALA A 11 -5.15 2.14 0.66
C ALA A 11 -5.15 2.98 -0.62
N SER A 12 -6.22 3.74 -0.84
CA SER A 12 -6.40 4.61 -2.00
C SER A 12 -6.06 6.05 -1.64
N GLU A 13 -5.03 6.61 -2.30
CA GLU A 13 -4.69 8.04 -2.22
C GLU A 13 -4.46 8.56 -0.79
N VAL A 14 -3.97 7.71 0.11
CA VAL A 14 -3.79 8.06 1.53
C VAL A 14 -2.36 7.91 2.03
N LEU A 15 -1.58 6.95 1.51
CA LEU A 15 -0.28 6.64 2.11
C LEU A 15 0.78 7.69 1.82
N TYR A 16 0.62 8.49 0.76
CA TYR A 16 1.56 9.55 0.46
C TYR A 16 1.52 10.73 1.45
N TYR A 17 0.51 10.79 2.33
CA TYR A 17 0.41 11.80 3.39
C TYR A 17 1.32 11.48 4.56
N PHE A 18 1.76 10.23 4.66
CA PHE A 18 2.65 9.75 5.71
C PHE A 18 4.10 10.06 5.36
N THR A 19 4.88 10.32 6.39
CA THR A 19 6.34 10.19 6.29
C THR A 19 6.73 8.76 5.94
N ARG A 20 7.98 8.55 5.51
CA ARG A 20 8.51 7.22 5.23
C ARG A 20 8.35 6.28 6.43
N GLU A 21 8.64 6.76 7.63
CA GLU A 21 8.56 5.99 8.87
C GLU A 21 7.11 5.60 9.19
N GLU A 22 6.19 6.56 9.13
CA GLU A 22 4.76 6.30 9.34
C GLU A 22 4.19 5.33 8.31
N MET A 23 4.63 5.42 7.05
CA MET A 23 4.22 4.50 5.99
C MET A 23 4.64 3.06 6.28
N LEU A 24 5.87 2.85 6.79
CA LEU A 24 6.35 1.52 7.18
C LEU A 24 5.60 0.98 8.41
N VAL A 25 5.27 1.84 9.37
CA VAL A 25 4.42 1.45 10.52
C VAL A 25 3.03 1.06 10.03
N ALA A 26 2.45 1.80 9.10
CA ALA A 26 1.15 1.50 8.51
C ALA A 26 1.16 0.17 7.73
N LEU A 27 2.21 -0.09 6.94
CA LEU A 27 2.39 -1.36 6.24
C LEU A 27 2.39 -2.55 7.22
N GLY A 28 3.18 -2.46 8.30
CA GLY A 28 3.20 -3.51 9.32
C GLY A 28 1.84 -3.72 9.97
N ALA A 29 1.10 -2.64 10.25
CA ALA A 29 -0.26 -2.73 10.79
C ALA A 29 -1.22 -3.40 9.79
N PHE A 30 -1.17 -3.06 8.50
CA PHE A 30 -1.99 -3.73 7.48
C PHE A 30 -1.68 -5.22 7.41
N GLU A 31 -0.41 -5.59 7.38
CA GLU A 31 0.01 -7.00 7.33
C GLU A 31 -0.40 -7.80 8.56
N CYS A 32 -0.48 -7.19 9.75
CA CYS A 32 -0.96 -7.84 10.96
C CYS A 32 -2.48 -8.01 11.00
N GLU A 33 -3.23 -7.07 10.41
CA GLU A 33 -4.69 -7.08 10.42
C GLU A 33 -5.30 -7.84 9.24
N LEU A 34 -4.49 -8.27 8.26
CA LEU A 34 -4.96 -9.13 7.16
C LEU A 34 -5.28 -10.55 7.65
N ALA A 35 -6.39 -11.08 7.16
CA ALA A 35 -6.71 -12.50 7.28
C ALA A 35 -5.72 -13.34 6.46
N GLN A 36 -5.60 -14.63 6.78
CA GLN A 36 -4.83 -15.55 5.94
C GLN A 36 -5.40 -15.57 4.52
N GLY A 37 -4.53 -15.37 3.53
CA GLY A 37 -4.93 -15.22 2.13
C GLY A 37 -5.60 -13.89 1.78
N GLY A 38 -5.61 -12.93 2.70
CA GLY A 38 -6.14 -11.58 2.47
C GLY A 38 -5.23 -10.73 1.59
N ALA A 39 -5.77 -9.61 1.12
CA ALA A 39 -5.10 -8.73 0.17
C ALA A 39 -4.98 -7.28 0.63
N LEU A 40 -3.88 -6.63 0.26
CA LEU A 40 -3.69 -5.19 0.31
C LEU A 40 -3.74 -4.63 -1.12
N LEU A 41 -4.70 -3.73 -1.37
CA LEU A 41 -4.75 -2.95 -2.62
C LEU A 41 -4.30 -1.53 -2.32
N ALA A 42 -3.22 -1.10 -2.98
CA ALA A 42 -2.73 0.27 -2.92
C ALA A 42 -2.92 0.95 -4.28
N VAL A 43 -3.40 2.19 -4.28
CA VAL A 43 -3.53 2.99 -5.52
C VAL A 43 -3.21 4.46 -5.24
N HIS A 44 -2.32 5.04 -6.06
CA HIS A 44 -1.88 6.43 -5.91
C HIS A 44 -1.73 7.12 -7.26
N TRP A 45 -2.05 8.41 -7.28
CA TRP A 45 -1.72 9.32 -8.36
C TRP A 45 -0.20 9.47 -8.51
N ARG A 46 0.28 9.44 -9.75
CA ARG A 46 1.71 9.50 -10.08
C ARG A 46 2.20 10.90 -10.42
N ARG A 47 1.29 11.86 -10.55
CA ARG A 47 1.65 13.26 -10.82
C ARG A 47 2.40 13.84 -9.63
N GLU A 48 3.48 14.55 -9.90
CA GLU A 48 4.30 15.17 -8.87
C GLU A 48 3.46 16.10 -7.99
N THR A 49 3.52 15.86 -6.69
CA THR A 49 3.00 16.75 -5.67
C THR A 49 4.16 17.44 -4.95
N ARG A 50 4.01 18.74 -4.66
CA ARG A 50 4.99 19.48 -3.85
C ARG A 50 4.58 19.58 -2.38
N THR A 51 3.40 19.08 -2.03
CA THR A 51 2.78 19.30 -0.73
C THR A 51 2.79 18.10 0.18
N TYR A 52 3.01 16.89 -0.35
CA TYR A 52 2.97 15.65 0.44
C TYR A 52 4.37 15.09 0.70
N PRO A 53 4.60 14.41 1.84
CA PRO A 53 5.91 13.86 2.16
C PRO A 53 6.45 12.84 1.17
N LEU A 54 5.58 12.03 0.55
CA LEU A 54 5.95 11.01 -0.43
C LEU A 54 5.28 11.29 -1.77
N GLN A 55 5.89 10.81 -2.85
CA GLN A 55 5.23 10.70 -4.16
C GLN A 55 4.47 9.39 -4.27
N GLY A 56 3.48 9.32 -5.19
CA GLY A 56 2.73 8.08 -5.42
C GLY A 56 3.65 6.90 -5.77
N ASP A 57 4.58 7.08 -6.72
CA ASP A 57 5.53 6.02 -7.07
C ASP A 57 6.45 5.64 -5.89
N GLU A 58 6.83 6.60 -5.04
CA GLU A 58 7.66 6.33 -3.85
C GLU A 58 6.92 5.47 -2.81
N VAL A 59 5.62 5.69 -2.60
CA VAL A 59 4.79 4.83 -1.76
C VAL A 59 4.85 3.39 -2.24
N HIS A 60 4.66 3.18 -3.54
CA HIS A 60 4.67 1.84 -4.10
C HIS A 60 6.06 1.20 -4.03
N GLU A 61 7.14 1.94 -4.26
CA GLU A 61 8.49 1.44 -4.03
C GLU A 61 8.75 1.03 -2.58
N LEU A 62 8.25 1.79 -1.61
CA LEU A 62 8.34 1.44 -0.18
C LEU A 62 7.56 0.17 0.14
N LEU A 63 6.34 0.01 -0.41
CA LEU A 63 5.57 -1.24 -0.28
C LEU A 63 6.39 -2.43 -0.79
N MET A 64 6.85 -2.38 -2.06
CA MET A 64 7.54 -3.51 -2.70
C MET A 64 8.83 -3.93 -2.00
N ARG A 65 9.53 -2.97 -1.37
CA ARG A 65 10.82 -3.23 -0.71
C ARG A 65 10.68 -3.81 0.70
N ASN A 66 9.55 -3.57 1.37
CA ASN A 66 9.42 -3.84 2.81
C ASN A 66 8.29 -4.81 3.16
N THR A 67 7.41 -5.12 2.21
CA THR A 67 6.28 -6.01 2.46
C THR A 67 6.69 -7.48 2.51
N ARG A 68 5.99 -8.28 3.34
CA ARG A 68 6.03 -9.75 3.30
C ARG A 68 5.05 -10.35 2.29
N LEU A 69 4.11 -9.56 1.78
CA LEU A 69 3.06 -9.99 0.85
C LEU A 69 3.62 -10.22 -0.55
N GLN A 70 2.98 -11.10 -1.32
CA GLN A 70 3.35 -11.36 -2.70
C GLN A 70 2.60 -10.41 -3.64
N ILE A 71 3.29 -9.89 -4.65
CA ILE A 71 2.66 -9.04 -5.67
C ILE A 71 1.83 -9.94 -6.59
N ASN A 72 0.51 -9.81 -6.52
CA ASN A 72 -0.40 -10.50 -7.43
C ASN A 72 -0.55 -9.72 -8.74
N LYS A 73 -0.72 -8.40 -8.66
CA LYS A 73 -0.97 -7.55 -9.82
C LYS A 73 -0.39 -6.16 -9.65
N THR A 74 0.20 -5.65 -10.73
CA THR A 74 0.63 -4.26 -10.86
C THR A 74 0.00 -3.65 -12.11
N ILE A 75 -0.59 -2.46 -11.97
CA ILE A 75 -1.06 -1.63 -13.06
C ILE A 75 -0.31 -0.30 -12.97
N VAL A 76 0.34 0.10 -14.05
CA VAL A 76 1.04 1.38 -14.16
C VAL A 76 0.47 2.13 -15.35
N GLU A 77 -0.31 3.16 -15.05
CA GLU A 77 -0.83 4.10 -16.04
C GLU A 77 -0.06 5.43 -15.94
N PRO A 78 -0.23 6.36 -16.90
CA PRO A 78 0.40 7.68 -16.81
C PRO A 78 -0.01 8.46 -15.56
N ASP A 79 -1.29 8.36 -15.15
CA ASP A 79 -1.84 9.17 -14.07
C ASP A 79 -1.85 8.45 -12.72
N TYR A 80 -1.89 7.12 -12.69
CA TYR A 80 -1.97 6.35 -11.44
C TYR A 80 -1.17 5.05 -11.50
N ARG A 81 -0.79 4.56 -10.33
CA ARG A 81 -0.26 3.22 -10.13
C ARG A 81 -1.16 2.48 -9.16
N LEU A 82 -1.35 1.19 -9.40
CA LEU A 82 -2.09 0.29 -8.52
C LEU A 82 -1.29 -1.00 -8.33
N ASP A 83 -1.14 -1.42 -7.08
CA ASP A 83 -0.55 -2.72 -6.73
C ASP A 83 -1.54 -3.49 -5.85
N LEU A 84 -1.77 -4.76 -6.21
CA LEU A 84 -2.50 -5.74 -5.41
C LEU A 84 -1.48 -6.74 -4.86
N LEU A 85 -1.38 -6.78 -3.53
CA LEU A 85 -0.52 -7.69 -2.79
C LEU A 85 -1.37 -8.67 -2.00
N GLU A 86 -0.95 -9.93 -1.92
CA GLU A 86 -1.68 -11.01 -1.26
C GLU A 86 -0.79 -11.74 -0.25
N ASP A 87 -1.37 -12.17 0.87
CA ASP A 87 -0.66 -13.02 1.85
C ASP A 87 -0.50 -14.44 1.26
N PRO A 88 0.73 -14.93 1.01
CA PRO A 88 0.97 -16.17 0.27
C PRO A 88 0.41 -17.46 0.90
N SER A 89 -0.01 -17.42 2.17
CA SER A 89 -0.49 -18.57 2.97
C SER A 89 0.52 -19.69 3.23
#